data_AF-A0A2V8XH27-F1
#
_entry.id   AF-A0A2V8XH27-F1
#
_cell.length_a   1.000
_cell.length_b   1.000
_cell.length_c   1.000
_cell.angle_alpha   90.00
_cell.angle_beta   90.00
_cell.angle_gamma   90.00
#
_symmetry.space_group_name_H-M   'P 1'
#
loop_
_entity.id
_entity.type
_entity.pdbx_description
1 polymer ?
#
loop_
_entity_poly.entity_id
_entity_poly.type
_entity_poly.pdbx_seq_one_letter_code
_entity_poly.pdbx_strand_id
1 'polypeptide(L)'
;MSTQANRRQTRSFWFGASILLAISFSPAALLAQEPQTPPPPSLPAPQSRSAEKLAILAGRVFDGKSDDLKKQQVILIEGTRIVQAGSANDVHIPPGTEVLDFTNATVLPGLIDGHTHVFTSGPDLDEQMLREPLQYRSLEALVNAQRDLYAGFTALRDLKTLGGMYGDVDLRNAINNGLIQGPRMQVSGRGFQTTGGFRPKGYSRDIPLPSMLETVDSP
;
A
#
# COMPACT_ATOMS: atom_id res chain seq x y z
N MET A 1 72.35 -4.45 22.84
CA MET A 1 73.03 -4.45 21.52
C MET A 1 72.23 -3.54 20.59
N SER A 2 72.54 -2.23 20.61
CA SER A 2 73.10 -1.43 19.49
C SER A 2 72.03 -0.97 18.47
N THR A 3 71.42 0.22 18.53
CA THR A 3 71.85 1.59 18.09
C THR A 3 72.18 1.81 16.60
N GLN A 4 71.55 2.87 16.04
CA GLN A 4 71.93 3.72 14.88
C GLN A 4 71.86 3.06 13.47
N ALA A 5 71.60 3.77 12.35
CA ALA A 5 72.03 5.12 12.01
C ALA A 5 71.18 5.82 10.92
N ASN A 6 71.20 7.14 11.07
CA ASN A 6 70.82 8.22 10.16
C ASN A 6 71.76 8.28 8.93
N ARG A 7 71.26 8.61 7.74
CA ARG A 7 72.11 9.09 6.63
C ARG A 7 71.46 10.26 5.89
N ARG A 8 72.01 11.45 6.14
CA ARG A 8 71.90 12.66 5.33
C ARG A 8 72.83 12.54 4.13
N GLN A 9 72.41 13.02 2.95
CA GLN A 9 73.28 13.48 1.85
C GLN A 9 72.52 14.57 1.08
N THR A 10 72.85 15.84 1.32
CA THR A 10 73.75 16.74 0.55
C THR A 10 73.09 17.41 -0.66
N ARG A 11 73.03 18.74 -0.57
CA ARG A 11 72.66 19.69 -1.63
C ARG A 11 73.82 19.88 -2.61
N SER A 12 73.51 20.13 -3.88
CA SER A 12 74.34 21.01 -4.73
C SER A 12 73.50 21.60 -5.86
N PHE A 13 73.56 22.93 -5.95
CA PHE A 13 72.91 23.80 -6.92
C PHE A 13 73.55 23.68 -8.30
N TRP A 14 72.73 23.82 -9.35
CA TRP A 14 73.17 24.26 -10.68
C TRP A 14 72.30 25.44 -11.11
N PHE A 15 72.96 26.58 -11.36
CA PHE A 15 72.38 27.74 -12.02
C PHE A 15 72.45 27.50 -13.54
N GLY A 16 71.31 27.59 -14.21
CA GLY A 16 71.21 27.63 -15.66
C GLY A 16 70.05 28.53 -16.05
N ALA A 17 70.36 29.76 -16.44
CA ALA A 17 69.39 30.70 -16.98
C ALA A 17 69.00 30.29 -18.41
N SER A 18 67.71 30.25 -18.72
CA SER A 18 67.19 30.38 -20.09
C SER A 18 65.71 30.75 -20.08
N ILE A 19 65.48 32.03 -20.38
CA ILE A 19 64.47 32.61 -21.29
C ILE A 19 63.05 32.05 -21.21
N LEU A 20 62.16 32.93 -20.77
CA LEU A 20 60.71 32.89 -20.77
C LEU A 20 60.11 32.56 -22.14
N LEU A 21 59.27 31.52 -22.19
CA LEU A 21 58.15 31.44 -23.11
C LEU A 21 56.87 31.38 -22.26
N ALA A 22 56.18 32.52 -22.12
CA ALA A 22 54.91 32.59 -21.42
C ALA A 22 53.81 32.02 -22.33
N ILE A 23 53.47 30.75 -22.14
CA ILE A 23 52.24 30.17 -22.68
C ILE A 23 51.16 30.39 -21.63
N SER A 24 50.28 31.36 -21.85
CA SER A 24 49.08 31.56 -21.04
C SER A 24 48.09 30.42 -21.29
N PHE A 25 48.07 29.43 -20.42
CA PHE A 25 46.93 28.51 -20.33
C PHE A 25 45.80 29.23 -19.56
N SER A 26 44.78 29.70 -20.28
CA SER A 26 43.49 29.98 -19.65
C SER A 26 42.94 28.67 -19.09
N PRO A 27 42.60 28.58 -17.79
CA PRO A 27 41.82 27.47 -17.30
C PRO A 27 40.38 27.72 -17.76
N ALA A 28 40.04 27.24 -18.95
CA ALA A 28 38.64 27.01 -19.27
C ALA A 28 38.16 25.94 -18.28
N ALA A 29 37.47 26.39 -17.23
CA ALA A 29 36.78 25.52 -16.30
C ALA A 29 35.76 24.71 -17.09
N LEU A 30 36.14 23.49 -17.47
CA LEU A 30 35.23 22.48 -17.93
C LEU A 30 34.41 22.09 -16.70
N LEU A 31 33.32 22.80 -16.47
CA LEU A 31 32.28 22.36 -15.53
C LEU A 31 31.82 21.00 -16.03
N ALA A 32 32.25 19.95 -15.34
CA ALA A 32 31.71 18.61 -15.53
C ALA A 32 30.21 18.72 -15.29
N GLN A 33 29.44 18.63 -16.37
CA GLN A 33 28.00 18.54 -16.31
C GLN A 33 27.69 17.26 -15.54
N GLU A 34 27.15 17.37 -14.32
CA GLU A 34 26.71 16.19 -13.58
C GLU A 34 25.79 15.38 -14.50
N PRO A 35 26.02 14.06 -14.65
CA PRO A 35 25.14 13.23 -15.45
C PRO A 35 23.73 13.39 -14.90
N GLN A 36 22.86 14.07 -15.65
CA GLN A 36 21.46 14.20 -15.29
C GLN A 36 20.87 12.81 -15.33
N THR A 37 20.69 12.22 -14.15
CA THR A 37 19.88 11.03 -14.01
C THR A 37 18.49 11.38 -14.51
N PRO A 38 17.94 10.65 -15.49
CA PRO A 38 16.56 10.87 -15.89
C PRO A 38 15.68 10.74 -14.64
N PRO A 39 14.67 11.60 -14.47
CA PRO A 39 13.74 11.45 -13.37
C PRO A 39 13.20 10.01 -13.37
N PRO A 40 13.01 9.39 -12.19
CA PRO A 40 12.46 8.05 -12.12
C PRO A 40 11.15 8.01 -12.91
N PRO A 41 10.85 6.91 -13.62
CA PRO A 41 9.60 6.79 -14.35
C PRO A 41 8.46 7.08 -13.37
N SER A 42 7.69 8.12 -13.67
CA SER A 42 6.49 8.45 -12.91
C SER A 42 5.59 7.21 -12.90
N LEU A 43 5.18 6.78 -11.71
CA LEU A 43 4.19 5.71 -11.57
C LEU A 43 3.00 6.04 -12.47
N PRO A 44 2.48 5.09 -13.25
CA PRO A 44 1.35 5.34 -14.12
C PRO A 44 0.22 5.91 -13.26
N ALA A 45 -0.27 7.09 -13.65
CA ALA A 45 -1.46 7.66 -13.03
C ALA A 45 -2.59 6.63 -13.12
N PRO A 46 -3.44 6.49 -12.09
CA PRO A 46 -4.56 5.56 -12.14
C PRO A 46 -5.37 5.85 -13.40
N GLN A 47 -5.42 4.88 -14.31
CA GLN A 47 -6.17 5.02 -15.55
C GLN A 47 -7.62 5.31 -15.19
N SER A 48 -8.06 6.53 -15.50
CA SER A 48 -9.47 6.89 -15.38
C SER A 48 -10.22 6.02 -16.39
N ARG A 49 -10.90 4.97 -15.91
CA ARG A 49 -11.84 4.15 -16.72
C ARG A 49 -13.11 4.92 -17.10
N SER A 50 -13.02 6.23 -17.31
CA SER A 50 -14.20 7.11 -17.42
C SER A 50 -15.02 6.93 -18.70
N ALA A 51 -14.62 6.03 -19.60
CA ALA A 51 -15.34 5.74 -20.85
C ALA A 51 -15.53 4.24 -21.14
N GLU A 52 -15.07 3.34 -20.27
CA GLU A 52 -15.24 1.89 -20.51
C GLU A 52 -16.70 1.50 -20.25
N LYS A 53 -17.34 0.97 -21.29
CA LYS A 53 -18.67 0.36 -21.22
C LYS A 53 -18.49 -1.15 -21.08
N LEU A 54 -19.09 -1.70 -20.04
CA LEU A 54 -19.01 -3.12 -19.71
C LEU A 54 -20.43 -3.68 -19.51
N ALA A 55 -20.73 -4.80 -20.15
CA ALA A 55 -21.94 -5.57 -19.94
C ALA A 55 -21.60 -6.93 -19.33
N ILE A 56 -22.28 -7.27 -18.24
CA ILE A 56 -22.19 -8.58 -17.58
C ILE A 56 -23.45 -9.36 -17.92
N LEU A 57 -23.31 -10.48 -18.62
CA LEU A 57 -24.39 -11.45 -18.82
C LEU A 57 -24.40 -12.39 -17.64
N ALA A 58 -25.47 -12.38 -16.83
CA ALA A 58 -25.55 -13.15 -15.61
C ALA A 58 -26.64 -14.22 -15.70
N GLY A 59 -26.28 -15.47 -15.41
CA GLY A 59 -27.23 -16.57 -15.32
C GLY A 59 -28.26 -16.33 -14.23
N ARG A 60 -27.77 -15.92 -13.06
CA ARG A 60 -28.56 -15.50 -11.90
C ARG A 60 -27.95 -14.24 -11.30
N VAL A 61 -28.79 -13.38 -10.73
CA VAL A 61 -28.37 -12.22 -9.93
C VAL A 61 -29.09 -12.26 -8.59
N PHE A 62 -28.31 -12.19 -7.51
CA PHE A 62 -28.81 -11.77 -6.21
C PHE A 62 -28.59 -10.26 -6.10
N ASP A 63 -29.62 -9.45 -5.87
CA ASP A 63 -29.48 -7.97 -5.86
C ASP A 63 -29.32 -7.37 -4.45
N GLY A 64 -29.33 -8.22 -3.41
CA GLY A 64 -29.23 -7.81 -2.01
C GLY A 64 -30.50 -7.16 -1.44
N LYS A 65 -31.61 -7.17 -2.18
CA LYS A 65 -32.89 -6.57 -1.76
C LYS A 65 -34.08 -7.52 -1.91
N SER A 66 -34.14 -8.23 -3.03
CA SER A 66 -35.16 -9.22 -3.35
C SER A 66 -34.82 -10.56 -2.71
N ASP A 67 -35.85 -11.28 -2.27
CA ASP A 67 -35.71 -12.65 -1.77
C ASP A 67 -35.44 -13.66 -2.90
N ASP A 68 -35.84 -13.32 -4.13
CA ASP A 68 -35.67 -14.18 -5.31
C ASP A 68 -34.40 -13.87 -6.11
N LEU A 69 -33.76 -14.94 -6.61
CA LEU A 69 -32.71 -14.86 -7.62
C LEU A 69 -33.30 -14.54 -9.00
N LYS A 70 -32.90 -13.41 -9.57
CA LYS A 70 -33.32 -12.98 -10.91
C LYS A 70 -32.52 -13.76 -11.96
N LYS A 71 -33.19 -14.41 -12.91
CA LYS A 71 -32.56 -15.24 -13.95
C LYS A 71 -32.34 -14.46 -15.24
N GLN A 72 -31.32 -14.84 -16.02
CA GLN A 72 -31.04 -14.30 -17.36
C GLN A 72 -31.02 -12.77 -17.37
N GLN A 73 -30.12 -12.21 -16.58
CA GLN A 73 -30.01 -10.76 -16.38
C GLN A 73 -28.82 -10.20 -17.17
N VAL A 74 -28.91 -8.93 -17.51
CA VAL A 74 -27.81 -8.13 -18.04
C VAL A 74 -27.58 -6.97 -17.09
N ILE A 75 -26.32 -6.73 -16.72
CA ILE A 75 -25.89 -5.60 -15.89
C ILE A 75 -24.97 -4.74 -16.75
N LEU A 76 -25.38 -3.50 -17.03
CA LEU A 76 -24.61 -2.52 -17.79
C LEU A 76 -23.89 -1.57 -16.84
N ILE A 77 -22.59 -1.43 -17.04
CA ILE A 77 -21.67 -0.63 -16.25
C ILE A 77 -21.02 0.41 -17.16
N GLU A 78 -21.02 1.66 -16.72
CA GLU A 78 -20.24 2.73 -17.33
C GLU A 78 -19.25 3.28 -16.30
N GLY A 79 -17.96 3.14 -16.59
CA GLY A 79 -16.87 3.48 -15.67
C GLY A 79 -16.97 2.73 -14.34
N THR A 80 -17.45 3.40 -13.28
CA THR A 80 -17.50 2.84 -11.91
C THR A 80 -18.93 2.63 -11.40
N ARG A 81 -19.94 2.82 -12.25
CA ARG A 81 -21.35 2.78 -11.85
C ARG A 81 -22.14 1.80 -12.70
N ILE A 82 -23.06 1.09 -12.07
CA ILE A 82 -24.10 0.34 -12.76
C ILE A 82 -25.12 1.37 -13.28
N VAL A 83 -25.32 1.43 -14.59
CA VAL A 83 -26.27 2.36 -15.22
C VAL A 83 -27.63 1.70 -15.48
N GLN A 84 -27.64 0.38 -15.68
CA GLN A 84 -28.87 -0.38 -15.88
C GLN A 84 -28.67 -1.85 -15.48
N ALA A 85 -29.69 -2.48 -14.92
CA ALA A 85 -29.73 -3.92 -14.70
C ALA A 85 -31.17 -4.43 -14.90
N GLY A 86 -31.33 -5.55 -15.59
CA GLY A 86 -32.65 -6.10 -15.90
C GLY A 86 -32.60 -7.40 -16.70
N SER A 87 -33.76 -7.88 -17.13
CA SER A 87 -33.84 -9.05 -18.01
C SER A 87 -33.07 -8.82 -19.31
N ALA A 88 -32.48 -9.88 -19.87
CA ALA A 88 -31.81 -9.82 -21.17
C ALA A 88 -32.71 -9.31 -22.32
N ASN A 89 -34.04 -9.42 -22.18
CA ASN A 89 -34.99 -8.88 -23.15
C ASN A 89 -35.21 -7.36 -23.01
N ASP A 90 -34.93 -6.79 -21.84
CA ASP A 90 -35.25 -5.40 -21.50
C ASP A 90 -34.02 -4.48 -21.60
N VAL A 91 -32.82 -5.04 -21.50
CA VAL A 91 -31.56 -4.28 -21.49
C VAL A 91 -30.90 -4.32 -22.85
N HIS A 92 -30.84 -3.17 -23.52
CA HIS A 92 -30.09 -3.01 -24.76
C HIS A 92 -28.60 -2.80 -24.47
N ILE A 93 -27.74 -3.67 -25.01
CA ILE A 93 -26.29 -3.55 -24.91
C ILE A 93 -25.80 -2.63 -26.05
N PRO A 94 -25.25 -1.43 -25.75
CA PRO A 94 -24.78 -0.52 -26.79
C PRO A 94 -23.63 -1.12 -27.62
N PRO A 95 -23.52 -0.79 -28.92
CA PRO A 95 -22.38 -1.21 -29.73
C PRO A 95 -21.04 -0.77 -29.11
N GLY A 96 -20.02 -1.63 -29.21
CA GLY A 96 -18.68 -1.36 -28.66
C GLY A 96 -18.55 -1.57 -27.15
N THR A 97 -19.59 -2.10 -26.48
CA THR A 97 -19.54 -2.50 -25.07
C THR A 97 -18.76 -3.81 -24.92
N GLU A 98 -17.81 -3.85 -23.98
CA GLU A 98 -17.14 -5.09 -23.59
C GLU A 98 -18.15 -6.03 -22.93
N VAL A 99 -18.15 -7.32 -23.29
CA VAL A 99 -19.11 -8.29 -22.76
C VAL A 99 -18.39 -9.37 -21.97
N LEU A 100 -18.79 -9.54 -20.70
CA LEU A 100 -18.36 -10.66 -19.86
C LEU A 100 -19.52 -11.66 -19.70
N ASP A 101 -19.26 -12.90 -20.08
CA ASP A 101 -20.24 -13.98 -20.01
C ASP A 101 -20.12 -14.78 -18.70
N PHE A 102 -21.12 -14.60 -17.84
CA PHE A 102 -21.33 -15.33 -16.61
C PHE A 102 -22.72 -15.99 -16.59
N THR A 103 -23.22 -16.40 -17.75
CA THR A 103 -24.53 -17.08 -17.92
C THR A 103 -24.66 -18.38 -17.11
N ASN A 104 -23.53 -18.99 -16.72
CA ASN A 104 -23.49 -20.19 -15.88
C ASN A 104 -23.26 -19.90 -14.38
N ALA A 105 -23.12 -18.64 -13.98
CA ALA A 105 -22.81 -18.24 -12.61
C ALA A 105 -23.97 -17.48 -11.94
N THR A 106 -23.83 -17.28 -10.63
CA THR A 106 -24.63 -16.33 -9.87
C THR A 106 -23.76 -15.10 -9.59
N VAL A 107 -24.22 -13.92 -10.01
CA VAL A 107 -23.57 -12.64 -9.73
C VAL A 107 -24.21 -12.01 -8.48
N LEU A 108 -23.37 -11.43 -7.63
CA LEU A 108 -23.77 -10.80 -6.38
C LEU A 108 -23.15 -9.39 -6.29
N PRO A 109 -23.75 -8.46 -5.51
CA PRO A 109 -23.04 -7.30 -5.00
C PRO A 109 -21.75 -7.73 -4.31
N GLY A 110 -20.74 -6.86 -4.38
CA GLY A 110 -19.52 -7.07 -3.60
C GLY A 110 -19.86 -7.17 -2.11
N LEU A 111 -19.27 -8.15 -1.43
CA LEU A 111 -19.53 -8.40 -0.01
C LEU A 111 -18.94 -7.27 0.84
N ILE A 112 -19.52 -7.09 2.03
CA ILE A 112 -19.09 -6.09 3.02
C ILE A 112 -18.82 -6.81 4.33
N ASP A 113 -17.63 -6.64 4.89
CA ASP A 113 -17.31 -7.07 6.25
C ASP A 113 -17.42 -5.88 7.21
N GLY A 114 -18.29 -6.01 8.21
CA GLY A 114 -18.56 -4.97 9.20
C GLY A 114 -17.61 -4.95 10.39
N HIS A 115 -16.70 -5.92 10.50
CA HIS A 115 -15.78 -6.05 11.63
C HIS A 115 -14.49 -6.79 11.23
N THR A 116 -13.46 -6.03 10.85
CA THR A 116 -12.13 -6.57 10.53
C THR A 116 -11.02 -6.02 11.43
N HIS A 117 -9.88 -6.70 11.39
CA HIS A 117 -8.60 -6.32 12.00
C HIS A 117 -7.45 -6.67 11.04
N VAL A 118 -7.20 -5.82 10.03
CA VAL A 118 -6.25 -6.14 8.95
C VAL A 118 -4.80 -6.25 9.45
N PHE A 119 -4.46 -5.58 10.55
CA PHE A 119 -3.15 -5.64 11.22
C PHE A 119 -2.94 -6.88 12.10
N THR A 120 -3.84 -7.87 12.01
CA THR A 120 -3.71 -9.14 12.73
C THR A 120 -3.78 -10.34 11.80
N SER A 121 -2.87 -11.28 12.00
CA SER A 121 -2.66 -12.47 11.17
C SER A 121 -2.71 -13.72 12.05
N GLY A 122 -3.91 -14.19 12.41
CA GLY A 122 -4.09 -15.44 13.16
C GLY A 122 -4.02 -15.30 14.69
N PRO A 123 -3.94 -16.43 15.43
CA PRO A 123 -4.25 -16.47 16.86
C PRO A 123 -3.11 -15.99 17.78
N ASP A 124 -1.87 -16.01 17.32
CA ASP A 124 -0.71 -15.64 18.15
C ASP A 124 -0.50 -14.13 18.13
N LEU A 125 -1.34 -13.44 18.90
CA LEU A 125 -1.26 -11.99 19.04
C LEU A 125 0.01 -11.55 19.75
N ASP A 126 0.57 -12.37 20.63
CA ASP A 126 1.77 -12.00 21.40
C ASP A 126 2.99 -11.92 20.49
N GLU A 127 3.18 -12.88 19.60
CA GLU A 127 4.24 -12.82 18.59
C GLU A 127 4.12 -11.56 17.73
N GLN A 128 2.92 -11.33 17.17
CA GLN A 128 2.63 -10.19 16.31
C GLN A 128 2.86 -8.85 16.99
N MET A 129 2.74 -8.78 18.31
CA MET A 129 2.72 -7.51 19.02
C MET A 129 3.98 -7.22 19.80
N LEU A 130 4.66 -8.27 20.28
CA LEU A 130 5.86 -8.14 21.09
C LEU A 130 7.14 -8.35 20.28
N ARG A 131 7.06 -8.95 19.09
CA ARG A 131 8.23 -9.31 18.29
C ARG A 131 8.23 -8.76 16.88
N GLU A 132 7.07 -8.68 16.23
CA GLU A 132 7.02 -8.21 14.85
C GLU A 132 7.18 -6.68 14.75
N PRO A 133 8.09 -6.20 13.88
CA PRO A 133 8.24 -4.77 13.65
C PRO A 133 7.03 -4.20 12.91
N LEU A 134 6.66 -2.97 13.22
CA LEU A 134 5.49 -2.28 12.64
C LEU A 134 5.50 -2.26 11.11
N GLN A 135 6.68 -2.14 10.49
CA GLN A 135 6.83 -2.13 9.03
C GLN A 135 6.42 -3.48 8.42
N TYR A 136 6.80 -4.59 9.06
CA TYR A 136 6.40 -5.93 8.61
C TYR A 136 4.88 -6.10 8.73
N ARG A 137 4.31 -5.73 9.88
CA ARG A 137 2.85 -5.77 10.11
C ARG A 137 2.07 -4.93 9.11
N SER A 138 2.64 -3.82 8.64
CA SER A 138 2.02 -2.98 7.61
C SER A 138 1.96 -3.69 6.25
N LEU A 139 2.99 -4.47 5.91
CA LEU A 139 2.99 -5.31 4.71
C LEU A 139 1.98 -6.46 4.85
N GLU A 140 1.90 -7.08 6.01
CA GLU A 140 0.87 -8.10 6.27
C GLU A 140 -0.55 -7.53 6.19
N ALA A 141 -0.78 -6.32 6.70
CA ALA A 141 -2.07 -5.66 6.60
C ALA A 141 -2.53 -5.44 5.16
N LEU A 142 -1.60 -5.09 4.27
CA LEU A 142 -1.87 -5.04 2.83
C LEU A 142 -2.26 -6.44 2.30
N VAL A 143 -1.50 -7.47 2.63
CA VAL A 143 -1.79 -8.84 2.19
C VAL A 143 -3.15 -9.31 2.68
N ASN A 144 -3.50 -9.02 3.93
CA ASN A 144 -4.79 -9.39 4.53
C ASN A 144 -5.94 -8.66 3.83
N ALA A 145 -5.83 -7.35 3.61
CA ALA A 145 -6.85 -6.59 2.87
C ALA A 145 -7.03 -7.10 1.43
N GLN A 146 -5.94 -7.51 0.76
CA GLN A 146 -6.01 -8.10 -0.58
C GLN A 146 -6.64 -9.50 -0.57
N ARG A 147 -6.36 -10.32 0.44
CA ARG A 147 -7.02 -11.62 0.62
C ARG A 147 -8.53 -11.44 0.76
N ASP A 148 -8.98 -10.49 1.57
CA ASP A 148 -10.41 -10.17 1.71
C ASP A 148 -11.03 -9.74 0.38
N LEU A 149 -10.34 -8.87 -0.37
CA LEU A 149 -10.79 -8.45 -1.70
C LEU A 149 -10.94 -9.63 -2.66
N TYR A 150 -9.94 -10.52 -2.74
CA TYR A 150 -9.98 -11.68 -3.63
C TYR A 150 -10.98 -12.74 -3.17
N ALA A 151 -11.36 -12.75 -1.89
CA ALA A 151 -12.48 -13.55 -1.37
C ALA A 151 -13.86 -12.95 -1.69
N GLY A 152 -13.92 -11.75 -2.26
CA GLY A 152 -15.15 -11.09 -2.70
C GLY A 152 -15.63 -9.93 -1.80
N PHE A 153 -14.90 -9.60 -0.73
CA PHE A 153 -15.20 -8.47 0.12
C PHE A 153 -14.67 -7.18 -0.50
N THR A 154 -15.56 -6.38 -1.08
CA THR A 154 -15.18 -5.13 -1.76
C THR A 154 -15.18 -3.91 -0.83
N ALA A 155 -15.69 -4.07 0.39
CA ALA A 155 -15.61 -3.05 1.44
C ALA A 155 -15.44 -3.67 2.82
N LEU A 156 -14.63 -3.02 3.66
CA LEU A 156 -14.33 -3.45 5.03
C LEU A 156 -14.56 -2.32 6.03
N ARG A 157 -14.93 -2.68 7.25
CA ARG A 157 -14.87 -1.81 8.43
C ARG A 157 -13.83 -2.34 9.43
N ASP A 158 -12.65 -1.75 9.40
CA ASP A 158 -11.56 -2.07 10.31
C ASP A 158 -11.74 -1.35 11.65
N LEU A 159 -11.74 -2.12 12.73
CA LEU A 159 -12.17 -1.62 14.04
C LEU A 159 -11.05 -1.44 15.06
N LYS A 160 -9.79 -1.68 14.67
CA LYS A 160 -8.57 -1.34 15.42
C LYS A 160 -7.36 -2.03 14.80
N THR A 161 -6.22 -1.35 14.85
CA THR A 161 -4.93 -1.87 14.38
C THR A 161 -4.15 -2.72 15.38
N LEU A 162 -4.58 -2.77 16.65
CA LEU A 162 -3.90 -3.52 17.73
C LEU A 162 -2.37 -3.29 17.74
N GLY A 163 -1.95 -2.08 18.10
CA GLY A 163 -0.54 -1.66 18.08
C GLY A 163 0.00 -1.24 16.72
N GLY A 164 -0.79 -1.35 15.64
CA GLY A 164 -0.44 -0.82 14.30
C GLY A 164 -0.65 0.69 14.14
N MET A 165 -0.87 1.42 15.23
CA MET A 165 -1.13 2.87 15.24
C MET A 165 -2.25 3.28 14.28
N TYR A 166 -1.98 4.17 13.32
CA TYR A 166 -2.91 4.61 12.28
C TYR A 166 -2.63 3.94 10.92
N GLY A 167 -1.94 2.80 10.91
CA GLY A 167 -1.55 2.14 9.67
C GLY A 167 -2.73 1.70 8.79
N ASP A 168 -3.90 1.43 9.37
CA ASP A 168 -5.15 1.18 8.63
C ASP A 168 -5.64 2.44 7.88
N VAL A 169 -5.45 3.64 8.46
CA VAL A 169 -5.71 4.92 7.81
C VAL A 169 -4.81 5.12 6.60
N ASP A 170 -3.52 4.85 6.76
CA ASP A 170 -2.54 4.97 5.67
C ASP A 170 -2.79 3.93 4.57
N LEU A 171 -3.12 2.69 4.94
CA LEU A 171 -3.51 1.63 4.01
C LEU A 171 -4.76 2.02 3.21
N ARG A 172 -5.82 2.49 3.88
CA ARG A 172 -7.03 3.01 3.22
C ARG A 172 -6.69 4.14 2.25
N ASN A 173 -5.86 5.09 2.67
CA ASN A 173 -5.48 6.23 1.83
C ASN A 173 -4.71 5.77 0.60
N ALA A 174 -3.76 4.83 0.76
CA ALA A 174 -3.03 4.24 -0.35
C ALA A 174 -3.96 3.51 -1.35
N ILE A 175 -4.96 2.76 -0.85
CA ILE A 175 -5.98 2.12 -1.69
C ILE A 175 -6.83 3.17 -2.42
N ASN A 176 -7.35 4.17 -1.71
CA ASN A 176 -8.19 5.21 -2.29
C ASN A 176 -7.47 6.05 -3.35
N ASN A 177 -6.16 6.27 -3.17
CA ASN A 177 -5.31 6.97 -4.13
C ASN A 177 -4.86 6.08 -5.29
N GLY A 178 -5.22 4.79 -5.30
CA GLY A 178 -4.86 3.84 -6.34
C GLY A 178 -3.39 3.40 -6.30
N LEU A 179 -2.67 3.65 -5.21
CA LEU A 179 -1.27 3.22 -5.05
C LEU A 179 -1.15 1.70 -4.98
N ILE A 180 -2.12 1.05 -4.35
CA ILE A 180 -2.21 -0.40 -4.17
C ILE A 180 -3.65 -0.86 -4.33
N GLN A 181 -3.85 -2.09 -4.81
CA GLN A 181 -5.17 -2.68 -4.90
C GLN A 181 -5.65 -3.14 -3.52
N GLY A 182 -6.90 -2.83 -3.18
CA GLY A 182 -7.54 -3.29 -1.95
C GLY A 182 -9.05 -2.93 -1.92
N PRO A 183 -9.77 -3.39 -0.90
CA PRO A 183 -11.18 -3.08 -0.72
C PRO A 183 -11.37 -1.62 -0.23
N ARG A 184 -12.58 -1.07 -0.38
CA ARG A 184 -12.90 0.23 0.22
C ARG A 184 -12.95 0.11 1.73
N MET A 185 -12.19 0.90 2.46
CA MET A 185 -12.09 0.75 3.92
C MET A 185 -12.73 1.92 4.67
N GLN A 186 -13.53 1.60 5.68
CA GLN A 186 -13.80 2.46 6.83
C GLN A 186 -12.90 1.98 7.98
N VAL A 187 -12.25 2.90 8.68
CA VAL A 187 -11.16 2.57 9.61
C VAL A 187 -11.29 3.40 10.87
N SER A 188 -10.94 2.82 12.02
CA SER A 188 -10.99 3.48 13.33
C SER A 188 -9.62 3.87 13.88
N GLY A 189 -8.52 3.36 13.30
CA GLY A 189 -7.18 3.59 13.82
C GLY A 189 -6.92 2.85 15.12
N ARG A 190 -6.56 3.60 16.16
CA ARG A 190 -6.28 3.05 17.48
C ARG A 190 -7.60 2.76 18.19
N GLY A 191 -7.82 1.51 18.59
CA GLY A 191 -8.93 1.22 19.51
C GLY A 191 -8.66 1.83 20.88
N PHE A 192 -9.71 2.09 21.65
CA PHE A 192 -9.63 2.70 22.97
C PHE A 192 -9.89 1.69 24.08
N GLN A 193 -9.29 1.93 25.24
CA GLN A 193 -9.51 1.17 26.46
C GLN A 193 -9.32 2.01 27.71
N THR A 194 -9.85 1.55 28.84
CA THR A 194 -9.53 2.12 30.15
C THR A 194 -8.23 1.54 30.71
N THR A 195 -7.67 2.18 31.73
CA THR A 195 -6.55 1.65 32.50
C THR A 195 -6.90 0.25 33.05
N GLY A 196 -5.98 -0.69 32.82
CA GLY A 196 -6.16 -2.10 33.19
C GLY A 196 -6.99 -2.93 32.19
N GLY A 197 -7.35 -2.36 31.03
CA GLY A 197 -8.09 -3.04 29.96
C GLY A 197 -7.32 -4.17 29.25
N PHE A 198 -7.53 -4.28 27.94
CA PHE A 198 -6.93 -5.29 27.09
C PHE A 198 -5.39 -5.31 27.18
N ARG A 199 -4.85 -6.47 27.59
CA ARG A 199 -3.41 -6.73 27.76
C ARG A 199 -3.08 -8.16 27.31
N PRO A 200 -1.82 -8.42 26.90
CA PRO A 200 -1.36 -9.80 26.66
C PRO A 200 -1.60 -10.63 27.92
N LYS A 201 -2.06 -11.88 27.75
CA LYS A 201 -2.40 -12.77 28.87
C LYS A 201 -1.21 -13.68 29.19
N GLY A 202 -1.11 -14.14 30.43
CA GLY A 202 -0.11 -15.14 30.82
C GLY A 202 1.25 -14.59 31.27
N TYR A 203 1.42 -13.27 31.33
CA TYR A 203 2.64 -12.62 31.83
C TYR A 203 2.51 -12.25 33.31
N SER A 204 3.66 -12.14 34.00
CA SER A 204 3.70 -11.64 35.38
C SER A 204 3.18 -10.21 35.46
N ARG A 205 2.48 -9.89 36.55
CA ARG A 205 1.94 -8.54 36.81
C ARG A 205 3.03 -7.48 36.95
N ASP A 206 4.23 -7.89 37.32
CA ASP A 206 5.37 -7.00 37.56
C ASP A 206 6.12 -6.62 36.27
N ILE A 207 5.76 -7.24 35.14
CA ILE A 207 6.37 -6.95 33.83
C ILE A 207 5.54 -5.89 33.12
N PRO A 208 6.09 -4.70 32.83
CA PRO A 208 5.40 -3.72 32.01
C PRO A 208 5.31 -4.21 30.57
N LEU A 209 4.10 -4.31 30.04
CA LEU A 209 3.83 -4.69 28.66
C LEU A 209 3.29 -3.50 27.86
N PRO A 210 3.59 -3.41 26.55
CA PRO A 210 3.06 -2.35 25.71
C PRO A 210 1.53 -2.42 25.63
N SER A 211 0.91 -1.25 25.62
CA SER A 211 -0.53 -1.13 25.39
C SER A 211 -0.84 -1.26 23.91
N MET A 212 -1.80 -2.13 23.59
CA MET A 212 -2.22 -2.43 22.22
C MET A 212 -3.24 -1.42 21.69
N LEU A 213 -3.91 -0.73 22.62
CA LEU A 213 -4.97 0.23 22.42
C LEU A 213 -4.57 1.54 23.11
N GLU A 214 -5.19 2.64 22.71
CA GLU A 214 -5.01 3.90 23.44
C GLU A 214 -5.76 3.84 24.77
N THR A 215 -5.05 4.14 25.86
CA THR A 215 -5.67 4.25 27.18
C THR A 215 -6.35 5.62 27.29
N VAL A 216 -7.65 5.62 27.53
CA VAL A 216 -8.48 6.80 27.73
C VAL A 216 -9.30 6.57 29.00
N ASP A 217 -8.89 7.21 30.08
CA ASP A 217 -9.63 7.22 31.35
C ASP A 217 -10.49 8.49 31.44
N SER A 218 -11.64 8.40 32.11
CA SER A 218 -12.38 9.58 32.50
C SER A 218 -11.59 10.36 33.58
N PRO A 219 -11.72 11.69 33.64
CA PRO A 219 -11.22 12.49 34.75
C PRO A 219 -11.70 12.00 36.12
#